data_AF-A0A350UBW1-F1
#
_entry.id   AF-A0A350UBW1-F1
#
_cell.length_a   1.000
_cell.length_b   1.000
_cell.length_c   1.000
_cell.angle_alpha   90.00
_cell.angle_beta   90.00
_cell.angle_gamma   90.00
#
_symmetry.space_group_name_H-M   'P 1'
#
loop_
_entity.id
_entity.type
_entity.pdbx_description
1 polymer ?
#
loop_
_entity_poly.entity_id
_entity_poly.type
_entity_poly.pdbx_seq_one_letter_code
_entity_poly.pdbx_strand_id
1 'polypeptide(L)'
;RHVTSLQYDSIGVGAGFKAETNRLRTDKLIPSNMEIVAWAAGASPLHPKRHIIPGDRQSPKNADFYANIKAQAWWNLRRRFELTHKAVTTGIIDDPDELISLDGSLAMLHEIVNELSQPTYATNSAGKLVINKKPDGGRSPNLADAIVMAYWPITKAKFMA
;
A
#
# COMPACT_ATOMS: atom_id res chain seq x y z
N ARG A 1 -11.69 5.30 18.17
CA ARG A 1 -11.04 4.38 17.20
C ARG A 1 -9.68 4.02 17.77
N HIS A 2 -9.40 2.74 18.04
CA HIS A 2 -8.08 2.30 18.51
C HIS A 2 -7.27 1.80 17.30
N VAL A 3 -6.08 2.36 17.09
CA VAL A 3 -5.13 1.87 16.07
C VAL A 3 -4.43 0.63 16.63
N THR A 4 -4.57 -0.51 15.96
CA THR A 4 -4.00 -1.79 16.40
C THR A 4 -2.72 -2.16 15.63
N SER A 5 -2.47 -1.55 14.48
CA SER A 5 -1.30 -1.80 13.64
C SER A 5 -0.74 -0.51 13.06
N LEU A 6 0.58 -0.41 13.03
CA LEU A 6 1.37 0.65 12.41
C LEU A 6 2.33 0.05 11.39
N GLN A 7 2.13 0.40 10.12
CA GLN A 7 3.03 0.06 9.02
C GLN A 7 4.00 1.22 8.80
N TYR A 8 5.28 0.94 8.60
CA TYR A 8 6.27 1.98 8.29
C TYR A 8 7.18 1.53 7.14
N ASP A 9 7.58 2.45 6.26
CA ASP A 9 8.54 2.14 5.22
C ASP A 9 9.90 1.86 5.86
N SER A 10 10.39 0.63 5.71
CA SER A 10 11.66 0.20 6.30
C SER A 10 12.86 0.42 5.37
N ILE A 11 12.65 0.90 4.15
CA ILE A 11 13.73 1.14 3.18
C ILE A 11 14.44 2.46 3.51
N GLY A 12 15.77 2.44 3.58
CA GLY A 12 16.59 3.63 3.89
C GLY A 12 16.75 3.87 5.39
N VAL A 13 16.30 5.03 5.89
CA VAL A 13 16.48 5.47 7.29
C VAL A 13 15.67 4.67 8.32
N GLY A 14 14.88 3.67 7.89
CA GLY A 14 13.99 2.87 8.74
C GLY A 14 14.67 2.06 9.85
N ALA A 15 16.00 1.89 9.81
CA ALA A 15 16.76 1.26 10.90
C ALA A 15 16.64 2.05 12.23
N GLY A 16 16.65 3.39 12.17
CA GLY A 16 16.47 4.24 13.36
C GLY A 16 15.07 4.14 13.96
N PHE A 17 14.05 4.01 13.11
CA PHE A 17 12.67 3.83 13.54
C PHE A 17 12.47 2.53 14.35
N LYS A 18 13.12 1.43 13.94
CA LYS A 18 13.05 0.16 14.68
C LYS A 18 13.68 0.28 16.08
N ALA A 19 14.83 0.93 16.19
CA ALA A 19 15.50 1.13 17.48
C ALA A 19 14.63 1.97 18.43
N GLU A 20 14.07 3.07 17.91
CA GLU A 20 13.22 3.96 18.71
C GLU A 20 11.91 3.28 19.12
N THR A 21 11.24 2.56 18.21
CA THR A 21 10.02 1.83 18.55
C THR A 21 10.25 0.72 19.59
N ASN A 22 11.42 0.07 19.58
CA ASN A 22 11.81 -0.85 20.64
C ASN A 22 11.99 -0.13 21.99
N ARG A 23 12.64 1.03 22.00
CA ARG A 23 12.79 1.85 23.21
C ARG A 23 11.43 2.28 23.77
N LEU A 24 10.55 2.83 22.92
CA LEU A 24 9.19 3.23 23.29
C LEU A 24 8.38 2.05 23.86
N ARG A 25 8.60 0.83 23.37
CA ARG A 25 7.98 -0.38 23.91
C ARG A 25 8.51 -0.71 25.31
N THR A 26 9.83 -0.66 25.50
CA THR A 26 10.47 -0.88 26.81
C THR A 26 9.96 0.14 27.84
N ASP A 27 9.83 1.39 27.44
CA ASP A 27 9.38 2.49 28.29
C ASP A 27 7.85 2.51 28.48
N LYS A 28 7.12 1.55 27.89
CA LYS A 28 5.65 1.43 27.92
C LYS A 28 4.93 2.69 27.41
N LEU A 29 5.57 3.41 26.48
CA LEU A 29 5.03 4.63 25.86
C LEU A 29 4.16 4.33 24.63
N ILE A 30 4.10 3.07 24.19
CA ILE A 30 3.18 2.58 23.16
C ILE A 30 2.30 1.46 23.71
N PRO A 31 1.04 1.33 23.24
CA PRO A 31 0.16 0.24 23.65
C PRO A 31 0.80 -1.14 23.38
N SER A 32 0.70 -2.06 24.33
CA SER A 32 1.28 -3.40 24.21
C SER A 32 0.66 -4.23 23.08
N ASN A 33 -0.59 -3.92 22.71
CA ASN A 33 -1.32 -4.55 21.62
C ASN A 33 -1.10 -3.87 20.25
N MET A 34 -0.26 -2.83 20.17
CA MET A 34 0.07 -2.19 18.89
C MET A 34 1.11 -3.01 18.13
N GLU A 35 0.70 -3.56 17.00
CA GLU A 35 1.62 -4.19 16.06
C GLU A 35 2.40 -3.12 15.29
N ILE A 36 3.72 -3.21 15.29
CA ILE A 36 4.59 -2.37 14.45
C ILE A 36 5.22 -3.28 13.40
N VAL A 37 4.99 -2.96 12.13
CA VAL A 37 5.38 -3.78 10.99
C VAL A 37 6.23 -2.97 10.02
N ALA A 38 7.39 -3.54 9.71
CA ALA A 38 8.29 -3.04 8.68
C ALA A 38 7.73 -3.37 7.30
N TRP A 39 7.42 -2.34 6.53
CA TRP A 39 6.94 -2.46 5.17
C TRP A 39 8.10 -2.26 4.20
N ALA A 40 8.62 -3.37 3.67
CA ALA A 40 9.75 -3.35 2.75
C ALA A 40 9.26 -3.25 1.31
N ALA A 41 9.32 -2.04 0.72
CA ALA A 41 8.77 -1.77 -0.62
C ALA A 41 9.27 -2.69 -1.74
N GLY A 42 10.48 -3.24 -1.60
CA GLY A 42 11.10 -4.18 -2.54
C GLY A 42 10.75 -5.66 -2.33
N ALA A 43 9.99 -6.00 -1.29
CA ALA A 43 9.61 -7.39 -1.00
C ALA A 43 8.73 -7.99 -2.10
N SER A 44 8.65 -9.32 -2.15
CA SER A 44 7.76 -10.03 -3.07
C SER A 44 6.28 -9.63 -2.87
N PRO A 45 5.46 -9.64 -3.93
CA PRO A 45 4.02 -9.42 -3.80
C PRO A 45 3.38 -10.39 -2.80
N LEU A 46 2.37 -9.91 -2.07
CA LEU A 46 1.55 -10.76 -1.20
C LEU A 46 0.79 -11.78 -2.04
N HIS A 47 0.60 -12.97 -1.46
CA HIS A 47 -0.07 -14.10 -2.09
C HIS A 47 0.42 -14.37 -3.52
N PRO A 48 1.73 -14.63 -3.72
CA PRO A 48 2.37 -14.68 -5.03
C PRO A 48 1.74 -15.70 -5.98
N LYS A 49 1.14 -16.77 -5.44
CA LYS A 49 0.49 -17.85 -6.20
C LYS A 49 -0.98 -17.58 -6.56
N ARG A 50 -1.61 -16.56 -5.97
CA ARG A 50 -3.00 -16.19 -6.28
C ARG A 50 -3.05 -15.40 -7.58
N HIS A 51 -4.14 -15.59 -8.30
CA HIS A 51 -4.51 -14.84 -9.50
C HIS A 51 -4.86 -13.39 -9.16
N ILE A 52 -4.52 -12.45 -10.05
CA ILE A 52 -4.78 -11.02 -9.82
C ILE A 52 -6.27 -10.67 -9.88
N ILE A 53 -7.06 -11.44 -10.63
CA ILE A 53 -8.52 -11.36 -10.64
C ILE A 53 -9.03 -12.58 -9.88
N PRO A 54 -9.68 -12.41 -8.71
CA PRO A 54 -10.28 -13.51 -7.97
C PRO A 54 -11.26 -14.31 -8.84
N GLY A 55 -11.16 -15.63 -8.81
CA GLY A 55 -12.02 -16.53 -9.60
C GLY A 55 -11.58 -16.75 -11.06
N ASP A 56 -10.75 -15.87 -11.63
CA ASP A 56 -10.24 -16.01 -12.99
C ASP A 56 -8.86 -16.68 -13.00
N ARG A 57 -8.84 -17.96 -13.37
CA ARG A 57 -7.62 -18.78 -13.47
C ARG A 57 -6.78 -18.49 -14.72
N GLN A 58 -7.29 -17.72 -15.67
CA GLN A 58 -6.57 -17.28 -16.85
C GLN A 58 -5.82 -15.97 -16.61
N SER A 59 -6.26 -15.17 -15.63
CA SER A 59 -5.52 -13.97 -15.23
C SER A 59 -4.10 -14.31 -14.74
N PRO A 60 -3.12 -13.42 -14.86
CA PRO A 60 -1.78 -13.65 -14.30
C PRO A 60 -1.80 -13.89 -12.78
N LYS A 61 -0.78 -14.57 -12.25
CA LYS A 61 -0.57 -14.61 -10.79
C LYS A 61 0.09 -13.32 -10.31
N ASN A 62 -0.09 -13.00 -9.03
CA ASN A 62 0.53 -11.83 -8.41
C ASN A 62 2.05 -11.75 -8.64
N ALA A 63 2.76 -12.88 -8.51
CA ALA A 63 4.21 -12.93 -8.72
C ALA A 63 4.63 -12.71 -10.18
N ASP A 64 3.75 -13.01 -11.13
CA ASP A 64 4.02 -12.88 -12.57
C ASP A 64 3.66 -11.47 -13.07
N PHE A 65 2.68 -10.82 -12.42
CA PHE A 65 2.22 -9.49 -12.81
C PHE A 65 2.94 -8.35 -12.10
N TYR A 66 3.20 -8.46 -10.79
CA TYR A 66 3.80 -7.37 -10.00
C TYR A 66 5.29 -7.61 -9.76
N ALA A 67 6.11 -6.57 -9.95
CA ALA A 67 7.55 -6.67 -9.68
C ALA A 67 7.89 -6.76 -8.19
N ASN A 68 7.08 -6.15 -7.32
CA ASN A 68 7.25 -6.11 -5.86
C ASN A 68 5.95 -5.72 -5.15
N ILE A 69 5.96 -5.74 -3.81
CA ILE A 69 4.81 -5.37 -2.99
C ILE A 69 4.36 -3.93 -3.22
N LYS A 70 5.30 -3.00 -3.48
CA LYS A 70 4.96 -1.62 -3.83
C LYS A 70 4.13 -1.56 -5.10
N ALA A 71 4.53 -2.27 -6.14
CA ALA A 71 3.78 -2.34 -7.39
C ALA A 71 2.37 -2.89 -7.17
N GLN A 72 2.26 -3.98 -6.41
CA GLN A 72 0.97 -4.57 -6.07
C GLN A 72 0.07 -3.60 -5.28
N ALA A 73 0.60 -2.98 -4.23
CA ALA A 73 -0.16 -2.11 -3.34
C ALA A 73 -0.73 -0.88 -4.06
N TRP A 74 0.12 -0.16 -4.78
CA TRP A 74 -0.28 1.02 -5.56
C TRP A 74 -1.30 0.68 -6.64
N TRP A 75 -1.11 -0.44 -7.35
CA TRP A 75 -2.06 -0.86 -8.39
C TRP A 75 -3.44 -1.23 -7.81
N ASN A 76 -3.45 -1.93 -6.68
CA ASN A 76 -4.71 -2.30 -6.01
C ASN A 76 -5.41 -1.05 -5.45
N LEU A 77 -4.66 -0.08 -4.91
CA LEU A 77 -5.24 1.20 -4.48
C LEU A 77 -5.88 1.96 -5.66
N ARG A 78 -5.19 2.03 -6.81
CA ARG A 78 -5.74 2.60 -8.05
C ARG A 78 -7.06 1.93 -8.44
N ARG A 79 -7.13 0.59 -8.43
CA ARG A 79 -8.36 -0.16 -8.79
C ARG A 79 -9.54 0.25 -7.92
N ARG A 80 -9.33 0.51 -6.62
CA ARG A 80 -10.39 0.97 -5.73
C ARG A 80 -10.91 2.36 -6.06
N PHE A 81 -10.02 3.30 -6.36
CA PHE A 81 -10.43 4.62 -6.81
C PHE A 81 -11.22 4.54 -8.12
N GLU A 82 -10.80 3.68 -9.05
CA GLU A 82 -11.51 3.43 -10.31
C GLU A 82 -12.92 2.85 -10.08
N LEU A 83 -13.04 1.82 -9.22
CA LEU A 83 -14.33 1.23 -8.85
C LEU A 83 -15.23 2.22 -8.13
N THR A 84 -14.67 3.05 -7.24
CA THR A 84 -15.41 4.09 -6.52
C THR A 84 -15.91 5.16 -7.48
N HIS A 85 -15.08 5.60 -8.42
CA HIS A 85 -15.48 6.56 -9.43
C HIS A 85 -16.62 6.01 -10.30
N LYS A 86 -16.52 4.76 -10.76
CA LYS A 86 -17.59 4.08 -11.49
C LYS A 86 -18.87 4.01 -10.67
N ALA A 87 -18.78 3.62 -9.40
CA ALA A 87 -19.92 3.53 -8.50
C ALA A 87 -20.64 4.89 -8.35
N VAL A 88 -19.89 5.97 -8.12
CA VAL A 88 -20.45 7.31 -7.94
C VAL A 88 -21.04 7.89 -9.23
N THR A 89 -20.42 7.62 -10.38
CA THR A 89 -20.85 8.21 -11.67
C THR A 89 -21.96 7.44 -12.36
N THR A 90 -22.04 6.13 -12.17
CA THR A 90 -23.02 5.25 -12.84
C THR A 90 -24.13 4.77 -11.90
N GLY A 91 -23.94 4.88 -10.58
CA GLY A 91 -24.86 4.33 -9.58
C GLY A 91 -24.75 2.82 -9.39
N ILE A 92 -23.86 2.13 -10.12
CA ILE A 92 -23.69 0.68 -10.03
C ILE A 92 -22.61 0.36 -8.99
N ILE A 93 -23.04 -0.23 -7.87
CA ILE A 93 -22.17 -0.69 -6.79
C ILE A 93 -22.14 -2.22 -6.83
N ASP A 94 -20.97 -2.80 -7.09
CA ASP A 94 -20.77 -4.26 -7.04
C ASP A 94 -20.53 -4.69 -5.58
N ASP A 95 -19.30 -4.50 -5.07
CA ASP A 95 -18.92 -4.83 -3.70
C ASP A 95 -18.36 -3.58 -2.97
N PRO A 96 -19.04 -3.07 -1.93
CA PRO A 96 -18.54 -1.97 -1.12
C PRO A 96 -17.16 -2.22 -0.51
N ASP A 97 -16.82 -3.48 -0.23
CA ASP A 97 -15.53 -3.87 0.32
C ASP A 97 -14.39 -3.74 -0.71
N GLU A 98 -14.68 -3.46 -1.98
CA GLU A 98 -13.71 -3.12 -3.01
C GLU A 98 -13.55 -1.60 -3.25
N LEU A 99 -14.35 -0.77 -2.59
CA LEU A 99 -14.32 0.69 -2.76
C LEU A 99 -13.34 1.39 -1.80
N ILE A 100 -13.09 2.67 -2.02
CA ILE A 100 -12.32 3.54 -1.13
C ILE A 100 -12.96 4.92 -1.08
N SER A 101 -12.93 5.56 0.08
CA SER A 101 -13.36 6.94 0.25
C SER A 101 -12.32 7.72 1.04
N LEU A 102 -12.11 8.98 0.65
CA LEU A 102 -11.32 9.94 1.41
C LEU A 102 -12.30 10.90 2.10
N ASP A 103 -12.20 10.99 3.42
CA ASP A 103 -13.02 11.91 4.19
C ASP A 103 -12.67 13.36 3.84
N GLY A 104 -13.70 14.15 3.50
CA GLY A 104 -13.58 15.56 3.17
C GLY A 104 -12.98 16.40 4.29
N SER A 105 -13.04 15.94 5.55
CA SER A 105 -12.49 16.66 6.70
C SER A 105 -11.01 16.40 6.97
N LEU A 106 -10.30 15.66 6.11
CA LEU A 106 -8.87 15.41 6.29
C LEU A 106 -8.06 16.70 6.15
N ALA A 107 -7.25 17.01 7.18
CA ALA A 107 -6.50 18.27 7.27
C ALA A 107 -5.59 18.56 6.06
N MET A 108 -5.05 17.51 5.44
CA MET A 108 -4.13 17.61 4.30
C MET A 108 -4.74 17.04 3.00
N LEU A 109 -6.07 17.05 2.86
CA LEU A 109 -6.76 16.39 1.75
C LEU A 109 -6.23 16.81 0.37
N HIS A 110 -5.99 18.11 0.16
CA HIS A 110 -5.47 18.62 -1.11
C HIS A 110 -4.06 18.07 -1.42
N GLU A 111 -3.17 18.04 -0.43
CA GLU A 111 -1.83 17.46 -0.58
C GLU A 111 -1.89 15.95 -0.82
N ILE A 112 -2.75 15.24 -0.08
CA ILE A 112 -3.01 13.81 -0.26
C ILE A 112 -3.45 13.52 -1.71
N VAL A 113 -4.42 14.26 -2.24
CA VAL A 113 -4.93 14.07 -3.61
C VAL A 113 -3.84 14.35 -4.65
N ASN A 114 -3.06 15.42 -4.46
CA ASN A 114 -1.94 15.74 -5.34
C ASN A 114 -0.89 14.63 -5.35
N GLU A 115 -0.48 14.16 -4.18
CA GLU A 115 0.51 13.08 -4.07
C GLU A 115 -0.02 11.74 -4.61
N LEU A 116 -1.29 11.40 -4.41
CA LEU A 116 -1.93 10.20 -4.97
C LEU A 116 -2.02 10.24 -6.50
N SER A 117 -2.04 11.43 -7.10
CA SER A 117 -2.15 11.63 -8.54
C SER A 117 -0.81 11.63 -9.28
N GLN A 118 0.31 11.68 -8.55
CA GLN A 118 1.67 11.77 -9.12
C GLN A 118 2.22 10.46 -9.72
N PRO A 119 2.03 9.27 -9.11
CA PRO A 119 2.73 8.07 -9.55
C PRO A 119 2.26 7.58 -10.91
N THR A 120 3.23 7.11 -11.70
CA THR A 120 2.98 6.43 -12.97
C THR A 120 3.37 4.96 -12.88
N TYR A 121 2.92 4.15 -13.83
CA TYR A 121 3.31 2.76 -13.94
C TYR A 121 4.02 2.50 -15.26
N ALA A 122 4.87 1.47 -15.26
CA ALA A 122 5.53 0.96 -16.45
C ALA A 122 5.67 -0.57 -16.33
N THR A 123 6.17 -1.17 -17.41
CA THR A 123 6.54 -2.58 -17.43
C THR A 123 8.06 -2.68 -17.45
N ASN A 124 8.63 -3.50 -16.57
CA ASN A 124 10.08 -3.74 -16.56
C ASN A 124 10.50 -4.74 -17.65
N SER A 125 11.81 -5.01 -17.77
CA SER A 125 12.36 -5.95 -18.75
C SER A 125 11.86 -7.40 -18.60
N ALA A 126 11.36 -7.77 -17.42
CA ALA A 126 10.78 -9.07 -17.13
C ALA A 126 9.25 -9.12 -17.41
N GLY A 127 8.67 -8.08 -18.02
CA GLY A 127 7.24 -8.02 -18.30
C GLY A 127 6.36 -7.70 -17.08
N LYS A 128 6.95 -7.32 -15.94
CA LYS A 128 6.22 -7.08 -14.68
C LYS A 128 5.92 -5.61 -14.48
N LEU A 129 4.78 -5.33 -13.87
CA LEU A 129 4.34 -4.00 -13.47
C LEU A 129 5.27 -3.42 -12.41
N VAL A 130 5.74 -2.20 -12.66
CA VAL A 130 6.50 -1.37 -11.73
C VAL A 130 5.83 -0.02 -11.55
N ILE A 131 6.04 0.60 -10.38
CA ILE A 131 5.51 1.93 -10.06
C ILE A 131 6.66 2.92 -9.97
N ASN A 132 6.55 4.00 -10.73
CA ASN A 132 7.40 5.17 -10.65
C ASN A 132 6.70 6.26 -9.83
N LYS A 133 7.12 6.42 -8.57
CA LYS A 133 6.57 7.42 -7.64
C LYS A 133 7.09 8.83 -7.90
N LYS A 134 8.21 8.95 -8.61
CA LYS A 134 8.92 10.21 -8.81
C LYS A 134 9.29 10.32 -10.30
N PRO A 135 8.42 10.89 -11.14
CA PRO A 135 8.89 11.48 -12.39
C PRO A 135 9.97 12.54 -12.07
N ASP A 136 10.89 12.77 -13.00
CA ASP A 136 12.07 13.61 -12.76
C ASP A 136 11.73 14.97 -12.14
N GLY A 137 12.42 15.33 -11.05
CA GLY A 137 12.18 16.58 -10.30
C GLY A 137 11.06 16.54 -9.24
N GLY A 138 10.24 15.47 -9.17
CA GLY A 138 9.17 15.34 -8.18
C GLY A 138 9.66 15.14 -6.73
N ARG A 139 8.87 15.60 -5.75
CA ARG A 139 9.07 15.25 -4.33
C ARG A 139 8.57 13.83 -4.07
N SER A 140 9.07 13.20 -3.00
CA SER A 140 8.57 11.87 -2.58
C SER A 140 7.14 12.02 -2.04
N PRO A 141 6.16 11.23 -2.54
CA PRO A 141 4.76 11.33 -2.13
C PRO A 141 4.52 10.56 -0.81
N ASN A 142 5.00 11.11 0.30
CA ASN A 142 5.04 10.41 1.59
C ASN A 142 3.66 10.21 2.24
N LEU A 143 2.72 11.15 2.08
CA LEU A 143 1.34 11.01 2.54
C LEU A 143 0.63 9.90 1.75
N ALA A 144 0.85 9.88 0.44
CA ALA A 144 0.25 8.85 -0.40
C ALA A 144 0.85 7.46 -0.12
N ASP A 145 2.17 7.35 0.08
CA ASP A 145 2.80 6.08 0.51
C ASP A 145 2.22 5.59 1.85
N ALA A 146 1.96 6.49 2.81
CA ALA A 146 1.33 6.12 4.08
C ALA A 146 -0.07 5.53 3.87
N ILE A 147 -0.88 6.11 2.97
CA ILE A 147 -2.20 5.58 2.60
C ILE A 147 -2.05 4.21 1.93
N VAL A 148 -1.09 4.05 1.01
CA VAL A 148 -0.83 2.78 0.32
C VAL A 148 -0.46 1.67 1.29
N MET A 149 0.41 1.95 2.27
CA MET A 149 0.78 0.98 3.31
C MET A 149 -0.38 0.67 4.26
N ALA A 150 -1.17 1.68 4.64
CA ALA A 150 -2.35 1.49 5.48
C ALA A 150 -3.41 0.65 4.79
N TYR A 151 -3.57 0.83 3.48
CA TYR A 151 -4.53 0.09 2.65
C TYR A 151 -4.03 -1.32 2.29
N TRP A 152 -2.74 -1.48 2.02
CA TRP A 152 -2.13 -2.76 1.66
C TRP A 152 -1.09 -3.18 2.72
N PRO A 153 -1.54 -3.43 3.97
CA PRO A 153 -0.65 -3.74 5.07
C PRO A 153 0.02 -5.10 4.84
N ILE A 154 1.29 -5.19 5.19
CA ILE A 154 1.95 -6.48 5.31
C ILE A 154 1.62 -7.01 6.69
N THR A 155 1.08 -8.21 6.78
CA THR A 155 1.02 -8.91 8.06
C THR A 155 2.40 -9.45 8.39
N LYS A 156 2.76 -9.56 9.68
CA LYS A 156 3.82 -10.49 10.11
C LYS A 156 3.37 -11.94 9.85
N ALA A 157 3.26 -12.33 8.59
CA ALA A 157 3.40 -13.72 8.23
C ALA A 157 4.81 -14.08 8.71
N LYS A 158 4.90 -14.98 9.69
CA LYS A 158 6.15 -15.69 9.98
C LYS A 158 6.73 -16.03 8.61
N PHE A 159 7.94 -15.57 8.34
CA PHE A 159 8.78 -16.19 7.31
C PHE A 159 8.98 -17.64 7.75
N MET A 160 7.97 -18.48 7.50
CA MET A 160 8.00 -19.91 7.69
C MET A 160 8.10 -20.48 6.29
N ALA A 161 9.35 -20.84 5.98
CA ALA A 161 9.84 -21.72 4.93
C ALA A 161 9.44 -21.38 3.49
#